data_AF-A0A6J4VFW6-F1
#
_entry.id   AF-A0A6J4VFW6-F1
#
_cell.length_a   1.000
_cell.length_b   1.000
_cell.length_c   1.000
_cell.angle_alpha   90.00
_cell.angle_beta   90.00
_cell.angle_gamma   90.00
#
_symmetry.space_group_name_H-M   'P 1'
#
loop_
_entity.id
_entity.type
_entity.pdbx_description
1 polymer ?
#
loop_
_entity_poly.entity_id
_entity_poly.type
_entity_poly.pdbx_seq_one_letter_code
_entity_poly.pdbx_strand_id
1 'polypeptide(L)'
;MNRTITLSFVELQQRATTYLEQNNYSEAALLWEECIDLEPTVLSSYWYLGLALLFQGQELEAQSVWLSVMLQGEAEDIDAWNEELVQVLQAEALRQRQNGNLHLTESVCLQIIELAPANAEAYVGLGFALLWQGYADKATDYLQQALELKPDFPEAYYNLSLCLKGQGEIDKTINNLHKALELKPDFPEAYNFLGSCLRDRGELDEATNTLYKALEFRADYDEARSKIEEIIKSQEAGYCPKIQEGYGTWDAWLLKDDNIYRLFYLTGERKVVPFWHVGEVGAAISTDMKNWQYLGIVLEPDPSNHWESGRILAGSVYKENGICYLFYSAASAKPLILNESIGLATSTNGLQWKRCSSPIVMPDERFYGSTVRLLYGKEVHTPWRDPYIVKELVTGQYYMFISTASKGSSKYQGCVGLAVADKIDGPYQVLPPAIYPV
;
A
#
# COMPACT_ATOMS: atom_id res chain seq x y z
N MET A 1 69.21 29.38 -0.96
CA MET A 1 69.16 28.10 -1.69
C MET A 1 67.90 27.37 -1.26
N ASN A 2 66.79 27.57 -1.97
CA ASN A 2 65.62 26.70 -1.81
C ASN A 2 65.97 25.39 -2.50
N ARG A 3 66.24 24.34 -1.72
CA ARG A 3 66.25 22.97 -2.25
C ARG A 3 64.80 22.59 -2.46
N THR A 4 64.35 22.60 -3.71
CA THR A 4 63.13 21.91 -4.13
C THR A 4 63.36 20.43 -3.79
N ILE A 5 62.64 19.91 -2.80
CA ILE A 5 62.65 18.48 -2.50
C ILE A 5 61.82 17.84 -3.60
N THR A 6 62.48 17.30 -4.63
CA THR A 6 61.83 16.47 -5.63
C THR A 6 61.42 15.18 -4.93
N LEU A 7 60.12 14.95 -4.76
CA LEU A 7 59.60 13.71 -4.19
C LEU A 7 59.95 12.54 -5.12
N SER A 8 60.24 11.38 -4.56
CA SER A 8 60.44 10.16 -5.34
C SER A 8 59.12 9.67 -5.95
N PHE A 9 59.19 8.87 -7.02
CA PHE A 9 58.02 8.31 -7.69
C PHE A 9 57.04 7.63 -6.71
N VAL A 10 57.55 6.82 -5.79
CA VAL A 10 56.74 6.12 -4.76
C VAL A 10 56.06 7.10 -3.80
N GLU A 11 56.75 8.18 -3.40
CA GLU A 11 56.17 9.20 -2.52
C GLU A 11 55.08 10.00 -3.24
N LEU A 12 55.24 10.27 -4.54
CA LEU A 12 54.23 10.92 -5.37
C LEU A 12 52.99 10.04 -5.52
N GLN A 13 53.15 8.75 -5.83
CA GLN A 13 52.03 7.81 -5.93
C GLN A 13 51.23 7.75 -4.63
N GLN A 14 51.91 7.56 -3.49
CA GLN A 14 51.23 7.45 -2.20
C GLN A 14 50.45 8.72 -1.85
N ARG A 15 51.00 9.88 -2.19
CA ARG A 15 50.33 11.17 -1.96
C ARG A 15 49.16 11.40 -2.93
N ALA A 16 49.32 11.03 -4.20
CA ALA A 16 48.26 11.12 -5.20
C ALA A 16 47.06 10.24 -4.86
N THR A 17 47.31 8.99 -4.42
CA THR A 17 46.27 8.08 -3.90
C THR A 17 45.57 8.67 -2.67
N THR A 18 46.33 9.25 -1.74
CA THR A 18 45.74 9.91 -0.56
C THR A 18 44.81 11.06 -0.95
N TYR A 19 45.16 11.85 -1.97
CA TYR A 19 44.28 12.92 -2.46
C TYR A 19 43.03 12.41 -3.19
N LEU A 20 43.14 11.30 -3.93
CA LEU A 20 41.97 10.61 -4.50
C LEU A 20 40.99 10.18 -3.41
N GLU A 21 41.50 9.57 -2.33
CA GLU A 21 40.69 9.15 -1.18
C GLU A 21 40.01 10.34 -0.47
N GLN A 22 40.66 11.51 -0.47
CA GLN A 22 40.16 12.73 0.15
C GLN A 22 39.22 13.57 -0.74
N ASN A 23 38.88 13.11 -1.95
CA ASN A 23 38.10 13.85 -2.95
C ASN A 23 38.80 15.10 -3.51
N ASN A 24 40.12 15.21 -3.34
CA ASN A 24 40.87 16.31 -3.90
C ASN A 24 41.38 15.94 -5.30
N TYR A 25 40.42 15.78 -6.21
CA TYR A 25 40.67 15.19 -7.52
C TYR A 25 41.60 16.03 -8.40
N SER A 26 41.57 17.36 -8.26
CA SER A 26 42.47 18.27 -8.96
C SER A 26 43.93 18.07 -8.54
N GLU A 27 44.20 17.99 -7.24
CA GLU A 27 45.55 17.74 -6.74
C GLU A 27 46.00 16.30 -7.03
N ALA A 28 45.08 15.33 -7.00
CA ALA A 28 45.37 13.97 -7.41
C ALA A 28 45.80 13.88 -8.89
N ALA A 29 45.05 14.52 -9.80
CA ALA A 29 45.37 14.52 -11.23
C ALA A 29 46.76 15.11 -11.49
N LEU A 30 47.08 16.25 -10.88
CA LEU A 30 48.40 16.90 -11.04
C LEU A 30 49.55 15.97 -10.59
N LEU A 31 49.39 15.28 -9.47
CA LEU A 31 50.43 14.37 -8.99
C LEU A 31 50.53 13.10 -9.84
N TRP A 32 49.43 12.63 -10.43
CA TRP A 32 49.47 11.52 -11.38
C TRP A 32 50.12 11.91 -12.71
N GLU A 33 49.90 13.14 -13.20
CA GLU A 33 50.66 13.71 -14.32
C GLU A 33 52.17 13.77 -14.00
N GLU A 34 52.56 14.19 -12.79
CA GLU A 34 53.96 14.21 -12.37
C GLU A 34 54.57 12.80 -12.26
N CYS A 35 53.80 11.81 -11.82
CA CYS A 35 54.21 10.39 -11.83
C CYS A 35 54.49 9.90 -13.25
N ILE A 36 53.63 10.27 -14.21
CA ILE A 36 53.77 9.91 -15.63
C ILE A 36 55.01 10.54 -16.24
N ASP A 37 55.29 11.82 -15.93
CA ASP A 37 56.47 12.52 -16.42
C ASP A 37 57.78 11.87 -15.93
N LEU A 38 57.78 11.30 -14.71
CA LEU A 38 58.93 10.62 -14.14
C LEU A 38 59.12 9.20 -14.69
N GLU A 39 58.04 8.42 -14.74
CA GLU A 39 58.07 7.02 -15.18
C GLU A 39 56.95 6.73 -16.21
N PRO A 40 57.12 7.15 -17.48
CA PRO A 40 56.06 7.06 -18.50
C PRO A 40 55.75 5.62 -18.94
N THR A 41 56.54 4.64 -18.51
CA THR A 41 56.29 3.22 -18.77
C THR A 41 55.34 2.59 -17.74
N VAL A 42 55.04 3.29 -16.64
CA VAL A 42 54.14 2.79 -15.59
C VAL A 42 52.70 3.11 -15.93
N LEU A 43 52.05 2.18 -16.62
CA LEU A 43 50.70 2.34 -17.15
C LEU A 43 49.63 2.57 -16.06
N SER A 44 49.87 2.08 -14.83
CA SER A 44 48.99 2.36 -13.69
C SER A 44 48.92 3.85 -13.31
N SER A 45 49.95 4.66 -13.60
CA SER A 45 49.92 6.11 -13.33
C SER A 45 48.93 6.84 -14.25
N TYR A 46 48.88 6.43 -15.53
CA TYR A 46 47.88 6.92 -16.49
C TYR A 46 46.48 6.47 -16.09
N TRP A 47 46.36 5.25 -15.60
CA TRP A 47 45.10 4.72 -15.11
C TRP A 47 44.48 5.57 -13.98
N TYR A 48 45.26 5.87 -12.94
CA TYR A 48 44.80 6.71 -11.83
C TYR A 48 44.61 8.18 -12.21
N LEU A 49 45.35 8.69 -13.21
CA LEU A 49 45.07 9.99 -13.81
C LEU A 49 43.68 10.03 -14.44
N GLY A 50 43.32 9.02 -15.23
CA GLY A 50 41.99 8.92 -15.84
C GLY A 50 40.87 8.91 -14.79
N LEU A 51 41.05 8.20 -13.68
CA LEU A 51 40.12 8.23 -12.54
C LEU A 51 39.99 9.64 -11.93
N ALA A 52 41.11 10.31 -11.68
CA ALA A 52 41.12 11.66 -11.12
C ALA A 52 40.40 12.68 -12.04
N LEU A 53 40.57 12.55 -13.36
CA LEU A 53 39.92 13.39 -14.35
C LEU A 53 38.42 13.08 -14.45
N LEU A 54 38.03 11.81 -14.45
CA LEU A 54 36.63 11.41 -14.47
C LEU A 54 35.88 12.02 -13.27
N PHE A 55 36.45 11.94 -12.07
CA PHE A 55 35.84 12.50 -10.86
C PHE A 55 35.85 14.03 -10.78
N GLN A 56 36.64 14.71 -11.61
CA GLN A 56 36.53 16.16 -11.84
C GLN A 56 35.40 16.53 -12.82
N GLY A 57 34.75 15.56 -13.46
CA GLY A 57 33.82 15.78 -14.56
C GLY A 57 34.49 15.98 -15.92
N GLN A 58 35.79 15.68 -16.02
CA GLN A 58 36.59 15.72 -17.25
C GLN A 58 36.54 14.35 -17.96
N GLU A 59 35.33 13.96 -18.36
CA GLU A 59 35.05 12.62 -18.87
C GLU A 59 35.77 12.31 -20.19
N LEU A 60 35.88 13.30 -21.08
CA LEU A 60 36.59 13.14 -22.36
C LEU A 60 38.10 13.01 -22.18
N GLU A 61 38.70 13.79 -21.27
CA GLU A 61 40.12 13.65 -20.94
C GLU A 61 40.41 12.29 -20.29
N ALA A 62 39.55 11.84 -19.36
CA ALA A 62 39.67 10.53 -18.73
C ALA A 62 39.66 9.38 -19.75
N GLN A 63 38.68 9.38 -20.66
CA GLN A 63 38.56 8.39 -21.72
C GLN A 63 39.79 8.40 -22.65
N SER A 64 40.31 9.59 -22.99
CA SER A 64 41.53 9.74 -23.78
C SER A 64 42.74 9.10 -23.10
N VAL A 65 42.92 9.35 -21.80
CA VAL A 65 44.02 8.78 -21.02
C VAL A 65 43.90 7.25 -20.94
N TRP A 66 42.73 6.71 -20.64
CA TRP A 66 42.54 5.25 -20.60
C TRP A 66 42.70 4.57 -21.96
N LEU A 67 42.26 5.21 -23.05
CA LEU A 67 42.48 4.69 -24.40
C LEU A 67 43.99 4.57 -24.71
N SER A 68 44.80 5.51 -24.22
CA SER A 68 46.26 5.44 -24.38
C SER A 68 46.89 4.24 -23.65
N VAL A 69 46.32 3.86 -22.49
CA VAL A 69 46.73 2.69 -21.71
C VAL A 69 46.33 1.39 -22.43
N MET A 70 45.09 1.31 -22.92
CA MET A 70 44.58 0.13 -23.65
C MET A 70 45.33 -0.14 -24.95
N LEU A 71 45.88 0.90 -25.59
CA LEU A 71 46.70 0.76 -26.80
C LEU A 71 48.13 0.30 -26.52
N GLN A 72 48.59 0.35 -25.26
CA GLN A 72 49.98 0.08 -24.86
C GLN A 72 50.15 -1.13 -23.95
N GLY A 73 49.10 -1.54 -23.21
CA GLY A 73 49.14 -2.68 -22.27
C GLY A 73 48.89 -4.05 -22.91
N GLU A 74 49.31 -5.11 -22.23
CA GLU A 74 48.97 -6.49 -22.61
C GLU A 74 47.55 -6.85 -22.12
N ALA A 75 46.90 -7.84 -22.72
CA ALA A 75 45.51 -8.20 -22.39
C ALA A 75 45.32 -8.60 -20.92
N GLU A 76 46.30 -9.28 -20.32
CA GLU A 76 46.28 -9.66 -18.90
C GLU A 76 46.37 -8.44 -17.97
N ASP A 77 47.12 -7.41 -18.35
CA ASP A 77 47.20 -6.15 -17.60
C ASP A 77 45.87 -5.39 -17.68
N ILE A 78 45.23 -5.39 -18.86
CA ILE A 78 43.94 -4.74 -19.10
C ILE A 78 42.83 -5.40 -18.24
N ASP A 79 42.82 -6.72 -18.15
CA ASP A 79 41.84 -7.45 -17.32
C ASP A 79 42.05 -7.15 -15.83
N ALA A 80 43.30 -7.14 -15.35
CA ALA A 80 43.63 -6.77 -13.97
C ALA A 80 43.22 -5.31 -13.65
N TRP A 81 43.46 -4.38 -14.57
CA TRP A 81 43.02 -2.99 -14.42
C TRP A 81 41.50 -2.85 -14.45
N ASN A 82 40.79 -3.61 -15.29
CA ASN A 82 39.33 -3.60 -15.31
C ASN A 82 38.73 -4.07 -13.98
N GLU A 83 39.31 -5.10 -13.35
CA GLU A 83 38.89 -5.53 -12.01
C GLU A 83 39.12 -4.43 -10.95
N GLU A 84 40.28 -3.78 -10.98
CA GLU A 84 40.56 -2.61 -10.11
C GLU A 84 39.61 -1.43 -10.42
N LEU A 85 39.26 -1.20 -11.69
CA LEU A 85 38.32 -0.15 -12.11
C LEU A 85 36.98 -0.35 -11.43
N VAL A 86 36.46 -1.58 -11.53
CA VAL A 86 35.14 -1.95 -11.03
C VAL A 86 35.07 -1.71 -9.53
N GLN A 87 36.13 -2.03 -8.77
CA GLN A 87 36.19 -1.78 -7.33
C GLN A 87 36.14 -0.27 -7.01
N VAL A 88 36.90 0.55 -7.74
CA VAL A 88 36.90 2.01 -7.56
C VAL A 88 35.55 2.62 -7.91
N LEU A 89 34.97 2.23 -9.05
CA LEU A 89 33.66 2.70 -9.49
C LEU A 89 32.55 2.24 -8.52
N GLN A 90 32.63 1.04 -7.95
CA GLN A 90 31.69 0.58 -6.92
C GLN A 90 31.74 1.44 -5.66
N ALA A 91 32.95 1.77 -5.18
CA ALA A 91 33.13 2.65 -4.04
C ALA A 91 32.55 4.05 -4.32
N GLU A 92 32.71 4.55 -5.53
CA GLU A 92 32.15 5.83 -5.95
C GLU A 92 30.63 5.80 -6.08
N ALA A 93 30.05 4.77 -6.72
CA ALA A 93 28.61 4.60 -6.81
C ALA A 93 27.96 4.59 -5.43
N LEU A 94 28.58 3.90 -4.46
CA LEU A 94 28.11 3.90 -3.07
C LEU A 94 28.22 5.29 -2.42
N ARG A 95 29.32 6.01 -2.65
CA ARG A 95 29.54 7.37 -2.14
C ARG A 95 28.51 8.36 -2.70
N GLN A 96 28.29 8.34 -4.00
CA GLN A 96 27.33 9.22 -4.67
C GLN A 96 25.89 8.90 -4.27
N ARG A 97 25.58 7.62 -4.07
CA ARG A 97 24.31 7.16 -3.51
C ARG A 97 24.07 7.75 -2.11
N GLN A 98 25.08 7.74 -1.24
CA GLN A 98 24.98 8.33 0.11
C GLN A 98 24.83 9.86 0.06
N ASN A 99 25.48 10.52 -0.91
CA ASN A 99 25.36 11.96 -1.14
C ASN A 99 24.04 12.36 -1.83
N GLY A 100 23.21 11.40 -2.26
CA GLY A 100 21.96 11.64 -2.97
C GLY A 100 22.13 12.08 -4.43
N ASN A 101 23.32 11.92 -5.01
CA ASN A 101 23.56 12.25 -6.42
C ASN A 101 23.13 11.08 -7.32
N LEU A 102 21.82 11.03 -7.60
CA LEU A 102 21.19 9.91 -8.29
C LEU A 102 21.65 9.76 -9.74
N HIS A 103 21.84 10.87 -10.47
CA HIS A 103 22.28 10.84 -11.86
C HIS A 103 23.71 10.33 -12.00
N LEU A 104 24.61 10.74 -11.11
CA LEU A 104 25.99 10.22 -11.12
C LEU A 104 26.03 8.76 -10.68
N THR A 105 25.22 8.37 -9.70
CA THR A 105 25.07 6.95 -9.30
C THR A 105 24.63 6.09 -10.49
N GLU A 106 23.61 6.52 -11.23
CA GLU A 106 23.14 5.84 -12.45
C GLU A 106 24.26 5.71 -13.49
N SER A 107 24.95 6.81 -13.80
CA SER A 107 26.02 6.84 -14.80
C SER A 107 27.17 5.88 -14.43
N VAL A 108 27.64 5.93 -13.18
CA VAL A 108 28.73 5.07 -12.70
C VAL A 108 28.30 3.60 -12.69
N CYS A 109 27.07 3.28 -12.26
CA CYS A 109 26.57 1.91 -12.30
C CYS A 109 26.46 1.36 -13.72
N LEU A 110 26.06 2.17 -14.71
CA LEU A 110 26.03 1.75 -16.11
C LEU A 110 27.44 1.44 -16.63
N GLN A 111 28.45 2.25 -16.29
CA GLN A 111 29.85 1.97 -16.65
C GLN A 111 30.35 0.66 -16.02
N ILE A 112 30.00 0.38 -14.76
CA ILE A 112 30.35 -0.90 -14.14
C ILE A 112 29.69 -2.07 -14.87
N ILE A 113 28.42 -1.94 -15.28
CA ILE A 113 27.71 -2.99 -16.01
C ILE A 113 28.33 -3.23 -17.39
N GLU A 114 28.81 -2.20 -18.07
CA GLU A 114 29.52 -2.33 -19.34
C GLU A 114 30.85 -3.10 -19.19
N LEU A 115 31.60 -2.81 -18.13
CA LEU A 115 32.89 -3.45 -17.84
C LEU A 115 32.72 -4.87 -17.25
N ALA A 116 31.71 -5.06 -16.41
CA ALA A 116 31.43 -6.28 -15.68
C ALA A 116 29.92 -6.58 -15.67
N PRO A 117 29.36 -7.17 -16.74
CA PRO A 117 27.92 -7.44 -16.86
C PRO A 117 27.35 -8.40 -15.81
N ALA A 118 28.20 -9.13 -15.07
CA ALA A 118 27.79 -10.03 -13.99
C ALA A 118 27.82 -9.36 -12.60
N ASN A 119 28.04 -8.04 -12.52
CA ASN A 119 28.17 -7.31 -11.26
C ASN A 119 26.79 -6.97 -10.65
N ALA A 120 26.28 -7.85 -9.77
CA ALA A 120 24.97 -7.67 -9.15
C ALA A 120 24.84 -6.37 -8.33
N GLU A 121 25.92 -5.92 -7.68
CA GLU A 121 25.96 -4.69 -6.88
C GLU A 121 25.67 -3.45 -7.75
N ALA A 122 26.19 -3.41 -8.98
CA ALA A 122 25.92 -2.32 -9.91
C ALA A 122 24.44 -2.27 -10.35
N TYR A 123 23.82 -3.43 -10.58
CA TYR A 123 22.39 -3.51 -10.86
C TYR A 123 21.52 -3.03 -9.68
N VAL A 124 21.90 -3.35 -8.44
CA VAL A 124 21.22 -2.81 -7.25
C VAL A 124 21.39 -1.30 -7.12
N GLY A 125 22.59 -0.78 -7.39
CA GLY A 125 22.88 0.65 -7.40
C GLY A 125 22.07 1.40 -8.45
N LEU A 126 22.00 0.86 -9.66
CA LEU A 126 21.19 1.40 -10.77
C LEU A 126 19.69 1.36 -10.44
N GLY A 127 19.19 0.24 -9.94
CA GLY A 127 17.81 0.09 -9.50
C GLY A 127 17.42 1.10 -8.42
N PHE A 128 18.31 1.32 -7.44
CA PHE A 128 18.12 2.36 -6.43
C PHE A 128 18.06 3.76 -7.06
N ALA A 129 19.02 4.12 -7.90
CA ALA A 129 19.06 5.45 -8.53
C ALA A 129 17.79 5.74 -9.33
N LEU A 130 17.32 4.78 -10.12
CA LEU A 130 16.11 4.90 -10.93
C LEU A 130 14.84 5.00 -10.09
N LEU A 131 14.74 4.22 -9.01
CA LEU A 131 13.60 4.30 -8.09
C LEU A 131 13.45 5.71 -7.53
N TRP A 132 14.53 6.31 -7.04
CA TRP A 132 14.50 7.65 -6.45
C TRP A 132 14.37 8.78 -7.49
N GLN A 133 14.65 8.50 -8.76
CA GLN A 133 14.30 9.38 -9.89
C GLN A 133 12.84 9.24 -10.36
N GLY A 134 12.07 8.30 -9.79
CA GLY A 134 10.67 8.07 -10.14
C GLY A 134 10.43 7.05 -11.25
N TYR A 135 11.47 6.38 -11.75
CA TYR A 135 11.38 5.36 -12.79
C TYR A 135 11.25 3.94 -12.19
N ALA A 136 10.20 3.71 -11.38
CA ALA A 136 9.99 2.49 -10.61
C ALA A 136 9.89 1.21 -11.48
N ASP A 137 9.30 1.30 -12.67
CA ASP A 137 9.18 0.15 -13.58
C ASP A 137 10.56 -0.30 -14.09
N LYS A 138 11.40 0.64 -14.54
CA LYS A 138 12.78 0.31 -14.96
C LYS A 138 13.63 -0.20 -13.79
N ALA A 139 13.47 0.39 -12.61
CA ALA A 139 14.15 -0.07 -11.41
C ALA A 139 13.82 -1.54 -11.09
N THR A 140 12.55 -1.93 -11.27
CA THR A 140 12.09 -3.32 -11.08
C THR A 140 12.85 -4.29 -11.98
N ASP A 141 13.01 -3.97 -13.26
CA ASP A 141 13.73 -4.84 -14.21
C ASP A 141 15.19 -5.04 -13.79
N TYR A 142 15.91 -3.97 -13.46
CA TYR A 142 17.31 -4.07 -13.04
C TYR A 142 17.49 -4.77 -11.69
N LEU A 143 16.56 -4.59 -10.74
CA LEU A 143 16.61 -5.30 -9.46
C LEU A 143 16.32 -6.80 -9.62
N GLN A 144 15.48 -7.20 -10.57
CA GLN A 144 15.30 -8.60 -10.93
C GLN A 144 16.57 -9.17 -11.56
N GLN A 145 17.23 -8.44 -12.46
CA GLN A 145 18.54 -8.86 -13.00
C GLN A 145 19.60 -9.04 -11.90
N ALA A 146 19.64 -8.13 -10.91
CA ALA A 146 20.51 -8.30 -9.75
C ALA A 146 20.25 -9.62 -8.99
N LEU A 147 18.97 -9.98 -8.82
CA LEU A 147 18.55 -11.20 -8.13
C LEU A 147 18.74 -12.48 -8.97
N GLU A 148 18.72 -12.37 -10.31
CA GLU A 148 19.09 -13.47 -11.22
C GLU A 148 20.59 -13.78 -11.11
N LEU A 149 21.43 -12.75 -11.01
CA LEU A 149 22.87 -12.89 -10.83
C LEU A 149 23.25 -13.34 -9.41
N LYS A 150 22.56 -12.79 -8.40
CA LYS A 150 22.83 -13.02 -6.97
C LYS A 150 21.52 -13.15 -6.19
N PRO A 151 20.99 -14.38 -6.03
CA PRO A 151 19.72 -14.60 -5.34
C PRO A 151 19.74 -14.31 -3.83
N ASP A 152 20.91 -14.27 -3.21
CA ASP A 152 21.11 -14.03 -1.77
C ASP A 152 21.46 -12.56 -1.49
N PHE A 153 20.79 -11.62 -2.17
CA PHE A 153 21.03 -10.19 -2.05
C PHE A 153 19.89 -9.43 -1.32
N PRO A 154 19.99 -9.22 0.00
CA PRO A 154 18.91 -8.62 0.80
C PRO A 154 18.53 -7.20 0.36
N GLU A 155 19.50 -6.35 0.00
CA GLU A 155 19.25 -4.99 -0.47
C GLU A 155 18.46 -4.96 -1.79
N ALA A 156 18.64 -5.95 -2.67
CA ALA A 156 17.89 -6.06 -3.91
C ALA A 156 16.41 -6.36 -3.64
N TYR A 157 16.13 -7.31 -2.74
CA TYR A 157 14.77 -7.62 -2.30
C TYR A 157 14.09 -6.43 -1.61
N TYR A 158 14.81 -5.70 -0.75
CA TYR A 158 14.29 -4.50 -0.11
C TYR A 158 13.95 -3.41 -1.14
N ASN A 159 14.88 -3.07 -2.04
CA ASN A 159 14.61 -2.05 -3.08
C ASN A 159 13.47 -2.48 -4.02
N LEU A 160 13.38 -3.76 -4.36
CA LEU A 160 12.30 -4.30 -5.19
C LEU A 160 10.95 -4.16 -4.48
N SER A 161 10.91 -4.35 -3.16
CA SER A 161 9.70 -4.12 -2.37
C SER A 161 9.24 -2.66 -2.43
N LEU A 162 10.16 -1.68 -2.43
CA LEU A 162 9.82 -0.26 -2.57
C LEU A 162 9.15 0.01 -3.93
N CYS A 163 9.69 -0.56 -5.02
CA CYS A 163 9.11 -0.46 -6.35
C CYS A 163 7.69 -1.06 -6.40
N LEU A 164 7.53 -2.28 -5.90
CA LEU A 164 6.26 -3.02 -5.91
C LEU A 164 5.18 -2.33 -5.08
N LYS A 165 5.55 -1.68 -3.96
CA LYS A 165 4.63 -0.87 -3.16
C LYS A 165 4.06 0.29 -3.99
N GLY A 166 4.90 0.99 -4.74
CA GLY A 166 4.48 2.08 -5.64
C GLY A 166 3.51 1.62 -6.73
N GLN A 167 3.59 0.36 -7.14
CA GLN A 167 2.69 -0.28 -8.11
C GLN A 167 1.40 -0.85 -7.48
N GLY A 168 1.25 -0.80 -6.14
CA GLY A 168 0.09 -1.34 -5.42
C GLY A 168 0.13 -2.86 -5.18
N GLU A 169 1.25 -3.52 -5.47
CA GLU A 169 1.45 -4.97 -5.32
C GLU A 169 1.87 -5.32 -3.87
N ILE A 170 0.98 -5.05 -2.91
CA ILE A 170 1.24 -5.16 -1.46
C ILE A 170 1.71 -6.57 -1.04
N ASP A 171 1.07 -7.63 -1.55
CA ASP A 171 1.41 -9.00 -1.14
C ASP A 171 2.82 -9.39 -1.60
N LYS A 172 3.21 -8.99 -2.81
CA LYS A 172 4.57 -9.19 -3.31
C LYS A 172 5.57 -8.34 -2.52
N THR A 173 5.19 -7.12 -2.15
CA THR A 173 6.03 -6.23 -1.32
C THR A 173 6.41 -6.91 -0.01
N ILE A 174 5.43 -7.46 0.71
CA ILE A 174 5.63 -8.13 2.00
C ILE A 174 6.49 -9.39 1.84
N ASN A 175 6.24 -10.21 0.81
CA ASN A 175 7.05 -11.40 0.54
C ASN A 175 8.53 -11.06 0.29
N ASN A 176 8.80 -10.01 -0.50
CA ASN A 176 10.17 -9.54 -0.75
C ASN A 176 10.82 -8.99 0.53
N LEU A 177 10.08 -8.28 1.37
CA LEU A 177 10.59 -7.81 2.66
C LEU A 177 10.93 -8.95 3.62
N HIS A 178 10.10 -9.99 3.69
CA HIS A 178 10.44 -11.18 4.46
C HIS A 178 11.69 -11.87 3.93
N LYS A 179 11.88 -11.94 2.61
CA LYS A 179 13.10 -12.48 2.01
C LYS A 179 14.33 -11.65 2.35
N ALA A 180 14.23 -10.31 2.30
CA ALA A 180 15.30 -9.43 2.72
C ALA A 180 15.68 -9.66 4.20
N LEU A 181 14.69 -9.82 5.07
CA LEU A 181 14.88 -10.04 6.51
C LEU A 181 15.36 -11.46 6.86
N GLU A 182 15.03 -12.46 6.03
CA GLU A 182 15.56 -13.82 6.15
C GLU A 182 17.07 -13.84 5.86
N LEU A 183 17.49 -13.12 4.83
CA LEU A 183 18.89 -12.99 4.42
C LEU A 183 19.69 -12.04 5.32
N LYS A 184 19.04 -10.98 5.82
CA LYS A 184 19.64 -9.96 6.68
C LYS A 184 18.71 -9.63 7.85
N PRO A 185 18.82 -10.37 8.97
CA PRO A 185 17.98 -10.15 10.14
C PRO A 185 18.21 -8.79 10.81
N ASP A 186 19.38 -8.16 10.66
CA ASP A 186 19.75 -6.87 11.24
C ASP A 186 19.47 -5.69 10.29
N PHE A 187 18.30 -5.68 9.66
CA PHE A 187 17.92 -4.68 8.66
C PHE A 187 16.76 -3.77 9.14
N PRO A 188 17.06 -2.70 9.91
CA PRO A 188 16.03 -1.87 10.52
C PRO A 188 15.13 -1.16 9.51
N GLU A 189 15.65 -0.74 8.35
CA GLU A 189 14.86 -0.14 7.27
C GLU A 189 13.80 -1.11 6.73
N ALA A 190 14.16 -2.39 6.55
CA ALA A 190 13.23 -3.41 6.08
C ALA A 190 12.14 -3.72 7.13
N TYR A 191 12.48 -3.76 8.42
CA TYR A 191 11.46 -3.88 9.48
C TYR A 191 10.53 -2.66 9.52
N ASN A 192 11.06 -1.45 9.42
CA ASN A 192 10.24 -0.22 9.38
C ASN A 192 9.28 -0.22 8.18
N PHE A 193 9.77 -0.63 7.01
CA PHE A 193 8.94 -0.68 5.81
C PHE A 193 7.91 -1.81 5.85
N LEU A 194 8.26 -2.99 6.38
CA LEU A 194 7.32 -4.08 6.61
C LEU A 194 6.22 -3.69 7.60
N GLY A 195 6.58 -3.07 8.73
CA GLY A 195 5.61 -2.57 9.70
C GLY A 195 4.64 -1.56 9.09
N SER A 196 5.13 -0.69 8.20
CA SER A 196 4.27 0.23 7.44
C SER A 196 3.30 -0.51 6.52
N CYS A 197 3.77 -1.54 5.82
CA CYS A 197 2.93 -2.34 4.92
C CYS A 197 1.87 -3.16 5.67
N LEU A 198 2.22 -3.73 6.83
CA LEU A 198 1.29 -4.46 7.69
C LEU A 198 0.23 -3.53 8.29
N ARG A 199 0.63 -2.31 8.70
CA ARG A 199 -0.30 -1.28 9.14
C ARG A 199 -1.30 -0.94 8.04
N ASP A 200 -0.84 -0.75 6.81
CA ASP A 200 -1.72 -0.43 5.68
C ASP A 200 -2.67 -1.60 5.31
N ARG A 201 -2.31 -2.85 5.67
CA ARG A 201 -3.21 -4.03 5.59
C ARG A 201 -4.18 -4.14 6.77
N GLY A 202 -3.99 -3.36 7.83
CA GLY A 202 -4.78 -3.41 9.07
C GLY A 202 -4.28 -4.44 10.09
N GLU A 203 -3.11 -5.04 9.88
CA GLU A 203 -2.49 -6.02 10.78
C GLU A 203 -1.67 -5.30 11.87
N LEU A 204 -2.36 -4.54 12.73
CA LEU A 204 -1.74 -3.55 13.63
C LEU A 204 -0.82 -4.17 14.70
N ASP A 205 -1.17 -5.33 15.26
CA ASP A 205 -0.35 -5.99 16.27
C ASP A 205 0.97 -6.48 15.66
N GLU A 206 0.90 -7.08 14.47
CA GLU A 206 2.09 -7.52 13.73
C GLU A 206 2.92 -6.34 13.24
N ALA A 207 2.27 -5.27 12.77
CA ALA A 207 2.93 -4.03 12.39
C ALA A 207 3.72 -3.45 13.57
N THR A 208 3.09 -3.35 14.75
CA THR A 208 3.71 -2.81 15.96
C THR A 208 4.90 -3.65 16.41
N ASN A 209 4.75 -4.97 16.47
CA ASN A 209 5.86 -5.88 16.81
C ASN A 209 7.01 -5.77 15.81
N THR A 210 6.71 -5.64 14.52
CA THR A 210 7.71 -5.48 13.45
C THR A 210 8.43 -4.14 13.58
N LEU A 211 7.72 -3.05 13.90
CA LEU A 211 8.33 -1.75 14.14
C LEU A 211 9.21 -1.75 15.40
N TYR A 212 8.82 -2.46 16.45
CA TYR A 212 9.68 -2.64 17.62
C TYR A 212 10.98 -3.39 17.29
N LYS A 213 10.94 -4.40 16.40
CA LYS A 213 12.18 -5.02 15.89
C LYS A 213 13.09 -4.02 15.18
N ALA A 214 12.53 -3.06 14.42
CA ALA A 214 13.35 -1.99 13.84
C ALA A 214 14.08 -1.18 14.93
N LEU A 215 13.42 -0.92 16.06
CA LEU A 215 14.00 -0.22 17.21
C LEU A 215 15.01 -1.05 18.00
N GLU A 216 14.90 -2.38 17.99
CA GLU A 216 15.90 -3.28 18.58
C GLU A 216 17.25 -3.16 17.86
N PHE A 217 17.25 -3.05 16.53
CA PHE A 217 18.46 -2.88 15.72
C PHE A 217 18.92 -1.42 15.60
N ARG A 218 17.99 -0.46 15.69
CA ARG A 218 18.28 0.98 15.66
C ARG A 218 17.42 1.75 16.67
N ALA A 219 17.96 1.96 17.88
CA ALA A 219 17.22 2.59 18.97
C ALA A 219 16.83 4.06 18.70
N ASP A 220 17.62 4.76 17.88
CA ASP A 220 17.42 6.15 17.45
C ASP A 220 16.63 6.27 16.13
N TYR A 221 15.79 5.28 15.81
CA TYR A 221 14.93 5.33 14.61
C TYR A 221 13.61 6.08 14.88
N ASP A 222 13.64 7.40 14.80
CA ASP A 222 12.48 8.27 15.08
C ASP A 222 11.25 7.93 14.22
N GLU A 223 11.45 7.61 12.93
CA GLU A 223 10.37 7.26 12.01
C GLU A 223 9.57 6.03 12.49
N ALA A 224 10.26 4.98 12.97
CA ALA A 224 9.62 3.78 13.49
C ALA A 224 8.87 4.07 14.80
N ARG A 225 9.45 4.91 15.67
CA ARG A 225 8.80 5.33 16.92
C ARG A 225 7.52 6.12 16.67
N SER A 226 7.54 7.08 15.75
CA SER A 226 6.35 7.86 15.38
C SER A 226 5.24 6.97 14.82
N LYS A 227 5.57 5.95 14.01
CA LYS A 227 4.57 4.99 13.51
C LYS A 227 3.98 4.12 14.61
N ILE A 228 4.77 3.68 15.58
CA ILE A 228 4.27 2.96 16.75
C ILE A 228 3.31 3.83 17.55
N GLU A 229 3.68 5.08 17.85
CA GLU A 229 2.82 6.03 18.56
C GLU A 229 1.52 6.30 17.80
N GLU A 230 1.60 6.45 16.47
CA GLU A 230 0.43 6.58 15.61
C GLU A 230 -0.47 5.35 15.75
N ILE A 231 0.07 4.13 15.60
CA ILE A 231 -0.70 2.89 15.72
C ILE A 231 -1.33 2.74 17.10
N ILE A 232 -0.59 2.98 18.19
CA ILE A 232 -1.10 2.89 19.56
C ILE A 232 -2.22 3.89 19.79
N LYS A 233 -2.00 5.17 19.43
CA LYS A 233 -3.03 6.20 19.53
C LYS A 233 -4.25 5.86 18.70
N SER A 234 -4.03 5.23 17.54
CA SER A 234 -5.10 4.71 16.71
C SER A 234 -5.88 3.62 17.46
N GLN A 235 -5.21 2.63 18.03
CA GLN A 235 -5.85 1.54 18.78
C GLN A 235 -6.62 2.08 20.01
N GLU A 236 -6.05 3.05 20.73
CA GLU A 236 -6.67 3.73 21.87
C GLU A 236 -7.87 4.58 21.47
N ALA A 237 -7.81 5.26 20.33
CA ALA A 237 -8.93 6.00 19.75
C ALA A 237 -9.97 5.09 19.07
N GLY A 238 -9.73 3.78 18.99
CA GLY A 238 -10.57 2.80 18.31
C GLY A 238 -10.57 2.95 16.79
N TYR A 239 -9.39 3.14 16.20
CA TYR A 239 -9.14 3.53 14.82
C TYR A 239 -9.93 2.74 13.79
N CYS A 240 -10.56 3.51 12.91
CA CYS A 240 -11.24 3.03 11.74
C CYS A 240 -10.63 3.67 10.47
N PRO A 241 -9.48 3.16 9.99
CA PRO A 241 -8.88 3.67 8.75
C PRO A 241 -9.81 3.40 7.55
N LYS A 242 -10.53 2.27 7.55
CA LYS A 242 -11.51 1.95 6.50
C LYS A 242 -12.67 2.95 6.39
N ILE A 243 -13.12 3.56 7.51
CA ILE A 243 -14.16 4.61 7.48
C ILE A 243 -13.58 5.96 7.06
N GLN A 244 -12.41 6.35 7.58
CA GLN A 244 -11.86 7.70 7.34
C GLN A 244 -11.36 7.91 5.91
N GLU A 245 -10.97 6.84 5.22
CA GLU A 245 -10.52 6.89 3.83
C GLU A 245 -11.67 6.73 2.81
N GLY A 246 -12.92 6.52 3.26
CA GLY A 246 -14.09 6.37 2.39
C GLY A 246 -14.04 5.13 1.48
N TYR A 247 -13.21 4.14 1.80
CA TYR A 247 -13.04 2.95 0.97
C TYR A 247 -14.12 1.91 1.26
N GLY A 248 -15.11 1.80 0.37
CA GLY A 248 -16.04 0.68 0.35
C GLY A 248 -17.03 0.67 1.51
N THR A 249 -17.35 1.83 2.08
CA THR A 249 -18.42 2.00 3.06
C THR A 249 -19.57 2.80 2.48
N TRP A 250 -20.81 2.43 2.77
CA TRP A 250 -22.00 3.16 2.30
C TRP A 250 -23.19 2.97 3.25
N ASP A 251 -24.28 3.72 3.01
CA ASP A 251 -25.54 3.70 3.76
C ASP A 251 -25.35 3.65 5.28
N ALA A 252 -25.00 4.79 5.89
CA ALA A 252 -24.77 4.90 7.34
C ALA A 252 -26.06 5.15 8.12
N TRP A 253 -26.18 4.55 9.32
CA TRP A 253 -27.32 4.69 10.23
C TRP A 253 -26.83 5.01 11.64
N LEU A 254 -27.57 5.88 12.33
CA LEU A 254 -27.19 6.36 13.66
C LEU A 254 -28.30 6.04 14.67
N LEU A 255 -27.94 5.36 15.76
CA LEU A 255 -28.78 5.19 16.94
C LEU A 255 -28.17 6.00 18.08
N LYS A 256 -28.89 7.00 18.59
CA LYS A 256 -28.55 7.63 19.87
C LYS A 256 -29.22 6.87 21.01
N ASP A 257 -28.43 6.48 21.99
CA ASP A 257 -28.87 5.75 23.17
C ASP A 257 -28.19 6.34 24.41
N ASP A 258 -28.96 7.08 25.20
CA ASP A 258 -28.45 7.90 26.31
C ASP A 258 -27.27 8.79 25.89
N ASN A 259 -26.08 8.51 26.41
CA ASN A 259 -24.83 9.24 26.16
C ASN A 259 -23.98 8.60 25.05
N ILE A 260 -24.46 7.55 24.39
CA ILE A 260 -23.72 6.82 23.35
C ILE A 260 -24.44 6.99 22.01
N TYR A 261 -23.69 7.48 21.04
CA TYR A 261 -24.02 7.43 19.62
C TYR A 261 -23.47 6.12 19.05
N ARG A 262 -24.32 5.29 18.46
CA ARG A 262 -23.91 4.09 17.73
C ARG A 262 -24.11 4.32 16.25
N LEU A 263 -23.02 4.28 15.50
CA LEU A 263 -22.99 4.34 14.06
C LEU A 263 -22.94 2.91 13.53
N PHE A 264 -23.79 2.62 12.57
CA PHE A 264 -23.79 1.40 11.77
C PHE A 264 -23.61 1.80 10.31
N TYR A 265 -22.94 0.98 9.53
CA TYR A 265 -22.69 1.27 8.12
C TYR A 265 -22.43 -0.03 7.37
N LEU A 266 -22.70 -0.02 6.07
CA LEU A 266 -22.34 -1.15 5.22
C LEU A 266 -20.87 -1.10 4.85
N THR A 267 -20.26 -2.26 4.72
CA THR A 267 -18.92 -2.42 4.15
C THR A 267 -18.90 -3.58 3.17
N GLY A 268 -17.97 -3.54 2.21
CA GLY A 268 -17.79 -4.59 1.22
C GLY A 268 -16.44 -4.51 0.48
N GLU A 269 -16.13 -5.58 -0.25
CA GLU A 269 -14.85 -5.72 -0.96
C GLU A 269 -14.85 -5.02 -2.33
N ARG A 270 -13.91 -4.09 -2.54
CA ARG A 270 -13.72 -3.38 -3.84
C ARG A 270 -13.40 -4.30 -5.02
N LYS A 271 -12.83 -5.49 -4.78
CA LYS A 271 -12.48 -6.45 -5.84
C LYS A 271 -13.71 -7.07 -6.49
N VAL A 272 -14.88 -6.98 -5.84
CA VAL A 272 -16.13 -7.50 -6.38
C VAL A 272 -16.86 -6.37 -7.10
N VAL A 273 -17.09 -6.55 -8.41
CA VAL A 273 -17.84 -5.58 -9.22
C VAL A 273 -19.20 -6.15 -9.62
N PRO A 274 -20.30 -5.47 -9.29
CA PRO A 274 -20.39 -4.26 -8.46
C PRO A 274 -20.14 -4.49 -6.97
N PHE A 275 -19.64 -3.46 -6.28
CA PHE A 275 -19.15 -3.49 -4.89
C PHE A 275 -20.18 -3.98 -3.86
N TRP A 276 -21.48 -3.86 -4.15
CA TRP A 276 -22.58 -4.32 -3.29
C TRP A 276 -22.88 -5.84 -3.42
N HIS A 277 -21.95 -6.62 -3.95
CA HIS A 277 -22.09 -8.08 -4.01
C HIS A 277 -21.75 -8.79 -2.70
N VAL A 278 -20.90 -8.16 -1.89
CA VAL A 278 -20.59 -8.58 -0.53
C VAL A 278 -20.95 -7.38 0.34
N GLY A 279 -21.88 -7.57 1.27
CA GLY A 279 -22.38 -6.51 2.12
C GLY A 279 -22.50 -7.02 3.54
N GLU A 280 -21.79 -6.36 4.45
CA GLU A 280 -21.71 -6.64 5.87
C GLU A 280 -22.03 -5.37 6.65
N VAL A 281 -22.46 -5.49 7.91
CA VAL A 281 -22.71 -4.34 8.78
C VAL A 281 -21.55 -4.15 9.75
N GLY A 282 -20.84 -3.05 9.60
CA GLY A 282 -19.88 -2.55 10.57
C GLY A 282 -20.55 -1.67 11.63
N ALA A 283 -19.91 -1.54 12.80
CA ALA A 283 -20.37 -0.63 13.85
C ALA A 283 -19.25 0.19 14.49
N ALA A 284 -19.59 1.38 14.98
CA ALA A 284 -18.74 2.22 15.79
C ALA A 284 -19.57 2.95 16.87
N ILE A 285 -18.94 3.38 17.96
CA ILE A 285 -19.59 4.17 19.01
C ILE A 285 -18.86 5.47 19.29
N SER A 286 -19.59 6.49 19.73
CA SER A 286 -19.04 7.77 20.14
C SER A 286 -19.85 8.35 21.30
N THR A 287 -19.22 9.12 22.17
CA THR A 287 -19.92 9.89 23.21
C THR A 287 -20.05 11.37 22.87
N ASP A 288 -19.35 11.85 21.84
CA ASP A 288 -19.25 13.28 21.47
C ASP A 288 -19.46 13.56 19.96
N MET A 289 -19.76 12.52 19.18
CA MET A 289 -19.86 12.50 17.71
C MET A 289 -18.57 12.89 16.97
N LYS A 290 -17.48 13.15 17.67
CA LYS A 290 -16.18 13.55 17.11
C LYS A 290 -15.20 12.39 17.13
N ASN A 291 -15.15 11.67 18.25
CA ASN A 291 -14.28 10.53 18.48
C ASN A 291 -15.09 9.24 18.40
N TRP A 292 -14.71 8.33 17.52
CA TRP A 292 -15.45 7.10 17.24
C TRP A 292 -14.59 5.88 17.53
N GLN A 293 -15.07 5.01 18.41
CA GLN A 293 -14.50 3.69 18.67
C GLN A 293 -15.12 2.67 17.72
N TYR A 294 -14.31 2.07 16.84
CA TYR A 294 -14.72 0.96 15.99
C TYR A 294 -15.01 -0.30 16.81
N LEU A 295 -16.05 -1.04 16.41
CA LEU A 295 -16.51 -2.25 17.09
C LEU A 295 -16.38 -3.52 16.24
N GLY A 296 -15.90 -3.43 15.00
CA GLY A 296 -15.85 -4.58 14.10
C GLY A 296 -17.07 -4.69 13.19
N ILE A 297 -17.13 -5.82 12.49
CA ILE A 297 -18.32 -6.31 11.80
C ILE A 297 -19.26 -6.91 12.84
N VAL A 298 -20.50 -6.43 12.88
CA VAL A 298 -21.52 -6.86 13.85
C VAL A 298 -22.61 -7.72 13.23
N LEU A 299 -22.72 -7.73 11.90
CA LEU A 299 -23.65 -8.61 11.19
C LEU A 299 -23.10 -8.97 9.80
N GLU A 300 -22.85 -10.26 9.60
CA GLU A 300 -22.46 -10.87 8.32
C GLU A 300 -23.65 -11.62 7.70
N PRO A 301 -23.67 -11.84 6.38
CA PRO A 301 -24.59 -12.79 5.74
C PRO A 301 -24.51 -14.16 6.42
N ASP A 302 -25.65 -14.82 6.69
CA ASP A 302 -25.67 -16.16 7.29
C ASP A 302 -25.82 -17.24 6.21
N PRO A 303 -24.78 -18.03 5.91
CA PRO A 303 -24.85 -19.05 4.86
C PRO A 303 -25.89 -20.14 5.13
N SER A 304 -26.28 -20.35 6.39
CA SER A 304 -27.31 -21.31 6.78
C SER A 304 -28.73 -20.81 6.51
N ASN A 305 -28.90 -19.49 6.36
CA ASN A 305 -30.18 -18.85 6.16
C ASN A 305 -30.37 -18.48 4.68
N HIS A 306 -31.09 -19.34 3.95
CA HIS A 306 -31.17 -19.30 2.49
C HIS A 306 -31.47 -17.90 1.91
N TRP A 307 -32.38 -17.14 2.50
CA TRP A 307 -32.82 -15.83 1.98
C TRP A 307 -31.81 -14.68 2.19
N GLU A 308 -30.89 -14.79 3.15
CA GLU A 308 -29.83 -13.79 3.44
C GLU A 308 -28.40 -14.32 3.22
N SER A 309 -28.26 -15.54 2.70
CA SER A 309 -26.99 -16.26 2.55
C SER A 309 -25.93 -15.60 1.67
N GLY A 310 -26.28 -14.56 0.91
CA GLY A 310 -25.38 -13.90 -0.03
C GLY A 310 -24.83 -12.57 0.48
N ARG A 311 -25.72 -11.65 0.86
CA ARG A 311 -25.34 -10.30 1.28
C ARG A 311 -26.38 -9.65 2.19
N ILE A 312 -25.93 -8.72 3.01
CA ILE A 312 -26.75 -7.75 3.74
C ILE A 312 -26.64 -6.39 3.04
N LEU A 313 -27.76 -5.70 2.92
CA LEU A 313 -27.89 -4.40 2.28
C LEU A 313 -28.77 -3.51 3.11
N ALA A 314 -28.38 -2.25 3.23
CA ALA A 314 -29.16 -1.20 3.86
C ALA A 314 -29.68 -1.56 5.28
N GLY A 315 -30.24 -0.58 5.97
CA GLY A 315 -30.86 -0.89 7.24
C GLY A 315 -31.36 0.32 7.98
N SER A 316 -31.99 0.06 9.10
CA SER A 316 -32.21 1.06 10.13
C SER A 316 -32.16 0.40 11.50
N VAL A 317 -31.87 1.21 12.51
CA VAL A 317 -31.86 0.77 13.89
C VAL A 317 -32.92 1.52 14.66
N TYR A 318 -33.71 0.77 15.43
CA TYR A 318 -34.73 1.29 16.32
C TYR A 318 -34.54 0.71 17.71
N LYS A 319 -34.82 1.48 18.76
CA LYS A 319 -34.72 1.00 20.14
C LYS A 319 -36.04 1.19 20.85
N GLU A 320 -36.53 0.13 21.47
CA GLU A 320 -37.73 0.15 22.30
C GLU A 320 -37.62 -0.88 23.42
N ASN A 321 -38.05 -0.50 24.63
CA ASN A 321 -38.05 -1.36 25.82
C ASN A 321 -36.69 -2.03 26.12
N GLY A 322 -35.59 -1.30 25.89
CA GLY A 322 -34.24 -1.80 26.14
C GLY A 322 -33.70 -2.76 25.07
N ILE A 323 -34.46 -3.01 24.00
CA ILE A 323 -34.06 -3.87 22.89
C ILE A 323 -33.77 -2.99 21.67
N CYS A 324 -32.60 -3.19 21.06
CA CYS A 324 -32.24 -2.66 19.76
C CYS A 324 -32.73 -3.63 18.68
N TYR A 325 -33.36 -3.08 17.65
CA TYR A 325 -33.87 -3.77 16.47
C TYR A 325 -33.14 -3.23 15.25
N LEU A 326 -32.40 -4.10 14.56
CA LEU A 326 -31.75 -3.81 13.30
C LEU A 326 -32.59 -4.43 12.18
N PHE A 327 -33.23 -3.56 11.42
CA PHE A 327 -33.91 -3.91 10.19
C PHE A 327 -32.92 -3.79 9.06
N TYR A 328 -32.83 -4.80 8.19
CA TYR A 328 -31.87 -4.81 7.10
C TYR A 328 -32.46 -5.50 5.88
N SER A 329 -32.11 -5.04 4.68
CA SER A 329 -32.38 -5.81 3.47
C SER A 329 -31.31 -6.89 3.33
N ALA A 330 -31.65 -8.05 2.79
CA ALA A 330 -30.67 -9.09 2.51
C ALA A 330 -31.07 -9.87 1.26
N ALA A 331 -30.08 -10.49 0.64
CA ALA A 331 -30.28 -11.32 -0.54
C ALA A 331 -29.58 -12.67 -0.39
N SER A 332 -30.16 -13.68 -1.05
CA SER A 332 -29.55 -14.99 -1.16
C SER A 332 -28.27 -14.95 -2.00
N ALA A 333 -27.41 -15.95 -1.84
CA ALA A 333 -26.29 -16.14 -2.76
C ALA A 333 -26.77 -16.32 -4.22
N LYS A 334 -25.88 -16.09 -5.18
CA LYS A 334 -26.19 -16.29 -6.62
C LYS A 334 -26.71 -17.72 -6.86
N PRO A 335 -27.70 -17.90 -7.75
CA PRO A 335 -28.27 -16.93 -8.71
C PRO A 335 -29.43 -16.08 -8.16
N LEU A 336 -29.86 -16.29 -6.91
CA LEU A 336 -31.06 -15.67 -6.34
C LEU A 336 -30.82 -14.30 -5.68
N ILE A 337 -29.70 -13.65 -6.01
CA ILE A 337 -29.28 -12.38 -5.42
C ILE A 337 -30.25 -11.21 -5.70
N LEU A 338 -31.22 -11.41 -6.60
CA LEU A 338 -32.26 -10.44 -6.93
C LEU A 338 -33.49 -10.55 -6.02
N ASN A 339 -33.61 -11.64 -5.26
CA ASN A 339 -34.74 -11.94 -4.38
C ASN A 339 -34.45 -11.41 -2.98
N GLU A 340 -34.57 -10.10 -2.81
CA GLU A 340 -34.27 -9.44 -1.55
C GLU A 340 -35.43 -9.47 -0.58
N SER A 341 -35.14 -9.59 0.70
CA SER A 341 -36.17 -9.57 1.75
C SER A 341 -35.69 -8.72 2.92
N ILE A 342 -36.63 -8.22 3.74
CA ILE A 342 -36.26 -7.47 4.94
C ILE A 342 -36.16 -8.43 6.12
N GLY A 343 -34.97 -8.48 6.67
CA GLY A 343 -34.60 -9.18 7.89
C GLY A 343 -34.79 -8.35 9.14
N LEU A 344 -34.72 -9.05 10.28
CA LEU A 344 -34.70 -8.46 11.60
C LEU A 344 -33.62 -9.15 12.44
N ALA A 345 -32.78 -8.36 13.08
CA ALA A 345 -31.91 -8.81 14.14
C ALA A 345 -32.18 -7.99 15.40
N THR A 346 -32.03 -8.62 16.56
CA THR A 346 -32.25 -7.99 17.86
C THR A 346 -30.99 -8.03 18.71
N SER A 347 -30.80 -7.01 19.53
CA SER A 347 -29.67 -6.93 20.45
C SER A 347 -30.05 -6.17 21.72
N THR A 348 -29.55 -6.60 22.87
CA THR A 348 -29.70 -5.86 24.14
C THR A 348 -28.55 -4.88 24.38
N ASN A 349 -27.42 -5.04 23.70
CA ASN A 349 -26.22 -4.21 23.86
C ASN A 349 -25.80 -3.48 22.56
N GLY A 350 -26.44 -3.80 21.43
CA GLY A 350 -26.13 -3.27 20.11
C GLY A 350 -24.87 -3.86 19.47
N LEU A 351 -24.26 -4.88 20.09
CA LEU A 351 -23.02 -5.53 19.62
C LEU A 351 -23.29 -6.96 19.16
N GLN A 352 -24.04 -7.71 19.95
CA GLN A 352 -24.36 -9.11 19.69
C GLN A 352 -25.77 -9.19 19.16
N TRP A 353 -25.90 -9.60 17.90
CA TRP A 353 -27.16 -9.59 17.16
C TRP A 353 -27.71 -11.00 17.00
N LYS A 354 -28.94 -11.20 17.46
CA LYS A 354 -29.71 -12.43 17.26
C LYS A 354 -30.67 -12.25 16.08
N ARG A 355 -30.47 -13.03 15.03
CA ARG A 355 -31.27 -13.01 13.79
C ARG A 355 -32.62 -13.68 13.97
N CYS A 356 -33.63 -13.16 13.28
CA CYS A 356 -34.89 -13.87 13.04
C CYS A 356 -34.68 -14.92 11.93
N SER A 357 -35.25 -16.12 12.11
CA SER A 357 -35.08 -17.23 11.16
C SER A 357 -35.74 -17.01 9.80
N SER A 358 -36.74 -16.13 9.76
CA SER A 358 -37.52 -15.81 8.57
C SER A 358 -37.51 -14.30 8.35
N PRO A 359 -37.59 -13.84 7.09
CA PRO A 359 -37.72 -12.42 6.81
C PRO A 359 -39.07 -11.92 7.35
N ILE A 360 -39.07 -10.68 7.82
CA ILE A 360 -40.27 -10.03 8.40
C ILE A 360 -41.11 -9.31 7.34
N VAL A 361 -40.49 -8.98 6.20
CA VAL A 361 -41.17 -8.48 5.00
C VAL A 361 -40.65 -9.28 3.82
N MET A 362 -41.58 -9.92 3.12
CA MET A 362 -41.30 -10.54 1.83
C MET A 362 -41.64 -9.58 0.72
N PRO A 363 -40.84 -9.57 -0.35
CA PRO A 363 -41.05 -8.70 -1.47
C PRO A 363 -42.27 -9.16 -2.29
N ASP A 364 -43.11 -8.21 -2.67
CA ASP A 364 -44.36 -8.45 -3.40
C ASP A 364 -44.19 -8.07 -4.88
N GLU A 365 -44.80 -8.82 -5.80
CA GLU A 365 -44.72 -8.59 -7.26
C GLU A 365 -45.06 -7.16 -7.70
N ARG A 366 -45.86 -6.43 -6.89
CA ARG A 366 -46.22 -5.02 -7.11
C ARG A 366 -45.02 -4.05 -7.02
N PHE A 367 -43.94 -4.47 -6.36
CA PHE A 367 -42.73 -3.70 -6.06
C PHE A 367 -41.50 -4.19 -6.82
N TYR A 368 -41.66 -5.16 -7.71
CA TYR A 368 -40.59 -5.65 -8.56
C TYR A 368 -40.62 -4.97 -9.92
N GLY A 369 -39.82 -3.91 -10.07
CA GLY A 369 -39.36 -3.50 -11.38
C GLY A 369 -38.53 -4.63 -11.99
N SER A 370 -39.08 -5.35 -12.97
CA SER A 370 -38.40 -6.44 -13.69
C SER A 370 -37.27 -5.97 -14.63
N THR A 371 -36.89 -4.70 -14.54
CA THR A 371 -35.98 -4.05 -15.46
C THR A 371 -34.63 -3.83 -14.80
N VAL A 372 -33.75 -4.78 -15.08
CA VAL A 372 -32.32 -4.62 -14.95
C VAL A 372 -31.89 -3.39 -15.76
N ARG A 373 -31.36 -2.36 -15.10
CA ARG A 373 -30.83 -1.16 -15.79
C ARG A 373 -29.38 -1.39 -16.19
N LEU A 374 -28.99 -0.89 -17.37
CA LEU A 374 -27.58 -0.82 -17.72
C LEU A 374 -26.95 0.38 -16.99
N LEU A 375 -26.17 0.10 -15.96
CA LEU A 375 -25.24 1.05 -15.33
C LEU A 375 -23.83 0.67 -15.76
N TYR A 376 -23.13 1.59 -16.43
CA TYR A 376 -21.78 1.35 -16.98
C TYR A 376 -21.71 0.13 -17.93
N GLY A 377 -22.75 -0.12 -18.72
CA GLY A 377 -22.82 -1.24 -19.66
C GLY A 377 -23.02 -2.61 -19.00
N LYS A 378 -23.28 -2.68 -17.69
CA LYS A 378 -23.60 -3.90 -16.96
C LYS A 378 -25.05 -3.89 -16.48
N GLU A 379 -25.65 -5.07 -16.51
CA GLU A 379 -26.95 -5.34 -15.91
C GLU A 379 -26.93 -5.07 -14.39
N VAL A 380 -27.69 -4.08 -13.94
CA VAL A 380 -27.80 -3.65 -12.54
C VAL A 380 -29.23 -3.75 -12.03
N HIS A 381 -29.37 -4.41 -10.91
CA HIS A 381 -30.58 -4.55 -10.11
C HIS A 381 -30.80 -3.31 -9.23
N THR A 382 -32.05 -2.86 -9.11
CA THR A 382 -32.46 -1.81 -8.17
C THR A 382 -33.07 -2.46 -6.92
N PRO A 383 -32.29 -2.59 -5.83
CA PRO A 383 -32.69 -3.36 -4.65
C PRO A 383 -33.78 -2.68 -3.80
N TRP A 384 -34.45 -3.47 -2.96
CA TRP A 384 -35.21 -2.96 -1.82
C TRP A 384 -34.20 -2.40 -0.82
N ARG A 385 -34.22 -1.09 -0.62
CA ARG A 385 -33.27 -0.41 0.28
C ARG A 385 -33.98 0.29 1.42
N ASP A 386 -33.20 0.49 2.47
CA ASP A 386 -33.45 1.42 3.56
C ASP A 386 -34.83 1.20 4.23
N PRO A 387 -35.04 0.06 4.91
CA PRO A 387 -36.24 -0.12 5.72
C PRO A 387 -36.20 0.87 6.88
N TYR A 388 -37.13 1.83 6.93
CA TYR A 388 -37.28 2.79 8.03
C TYR A 388 -38.56 2.51 8.80
N ILE A 389 -38.44 2.30 10.11
CA ILE A 389 -39.58 2.02 10.97
C ILE A 389 -40.04 3.25 11.75
N VAL A 390 -41.35 3.42 11.85
CA VAL A 390 -42.01 4.45 12.66
C VAL A 390 -43.13 3.79 13.45
N LYS A 391 -43.23 4.08 14.75
CA LYS A 391 -44.36 3.70 15.57
C LYS A 391 -45.36 4.85 15.66
N GLU A 392 -46.61 4.62 15.26
CA GLU A 392 -47.68 5.57 15.49
C GLU A 392 -48.14 5.49 16.95
N LEU A 393 -48.00 6.59 17.68
CA LEU A 393 -48.24 6.60 19.13
C LEU A 393 -49.71 6.42 19.52
N VAL A 394 -50.65 6.79 18.64
CA VAL A 394 -52.09 6.74 18.93
C VAL A 394 -52.63 5.33 18.77
N THR A 395 -52.30 4.67 17.66
CA THR A 395 -52.80 3.32 17.35
C THR A 395 -51.88 2.23 17.90
N GLY A 396 -50.62 2.55 18.17
CA GLY A 396 -49.57 1.58 18.49
C GLY A 396 -49.04 0.83 17.27
N GLN A 397 -49.54 1.11 16.06
CA GLN A 397 -49.12 0.43 14.84
C GLN A 397 -47.70 0.82 14.44
N TYR A 398 -47.01 -0.13 13.82
CA TYR A 398 -45.68 0.04 13.26
C TYR A 398 -45.78 0.14 11.75
N TYR A 399 -45.25 1.22 11.20
CA TYR A 399 -45.16 1.48 9.78
C TYR A 399 -43.70 1.34 9.34
N MET A 400 -43.46 0.52 8.33
CA MET A 400 -42.16 0.36 7.69
C MET A 400 -42.20 0.97 6.29
N PHE A 401 -41.39 2.01 6.09
CA PHE A 401 -41.16 2.64 4.80
C PHE A 401 -39.94 2.00 4.14
N ILE A 402 -40.01 1.71 2.85
CA ILE A 402 -38.94 1.02 2.12
C ILE A 402 -38.73 1.73 0.80
N SER A 403 -37.48 2.09 0.50
CA SER A 403 -37.10 2.62 -0.81
C SER A 403 -37.09 1.48 -1.83
N THR A 404 -37.88 1.59 -2.89
CA THR A 404 -38.05 0.50 -3.86
C THR A 404 -38.36 1.05 -5.27
N ALA A 405 -38.50 0.15 -6.25
CA ALA A 405 -38.73 0.50 -7.65
C ALA A 405 -40.07 -0.06 -8.14
N SER A 406 -40.85 0.74 -8.87
CA SER A 406 -42.15 0.30 -9.38
C SER A 406 -42.04 -0.43 -10.72
N LYS A 407 -43.01 -1.32 -11.01
CA LYS A 407 -43.15 -2.01 -12.30
C LYS A 407 -43.83 -1.09 -13.32
N GLY A 408 -43.08 -0.15 -13.92
CA GLY A 408 -43.58 0.82 -14.92
C GLY A 408 -42.71 0.93 -16.19
N SER A 409 -43.07 1.79 -17.15
CA SER A 409 -42.30 2.05 -18.40
C SER A 409 -41.56 3.40 -18.43
N SER A 410 -41.66 4.22 -17.38
CA SER A 410 -41.05 5.57 -17.36
C SER A 410 -39.54 5.54 -17.06
N LYS A 411 -38.82 6.60 -17.44
CA LYS A 411 -37.37 6.72 -17.20
C LYS A 411 -36.99 6.97 -15.73
N TYR A 412 -37.96 7.24 -14.84
CA TYR A 412 -37.77 7.44 -13.40
C TYR A 412 -38.87 6.69 -12.62
N GLN A 413 -38.49 5.66 -11.85
CA GLN A 413 -39.43 4.67 -11.26
C GLN A 413 -39.16 4.39 -9.77
N GLY A 414 -38.64 5.37 -9.02
CA GLY A 414 -38.60 5.23 -7.56
C GLY A 414 -40.03 5.21 -7.00
N CYS A 415 -40.32 4.30 -6.08
CA CYS A 415 -41.52 4.35 -5.26
C CYS A 415 -41.18 4.08 -3.80
N VAL A 416 -42.09 4.47 -2.91
CA VAL A 416 -41.99 4.16 -1.49
C VAL A 416 -42.93 3.01 -1.19
N GLY A 417 -42.35 1.89 -0.74
CA GLY A 417 -43.07 0.80 -0.13
C GLY A 417 -43.47 1.14 1.28
N LEU A 418 -44.66 0.68 1.65
CA LEU A 418 -45.21 0.83 2.98
C LEU A 418 -45.71 -0.52 3.45
N ALA A 419 -45.27 -0.95 4.62
CA ALA A 419 -45.80 -2.13 5.28
C ALA A 419 -46.24 -1.77 6.70
N VAL A 420 -47.28 -2.45 7.20
CA VAL A 420 -47.88 -2.17 8.51
C VAL A 420 -47.92 -3.43 9.37
N ALA A 421 -47.66 -3.30 10.68
CA ALA A 421 -47.76 -4.38 11.65
C ALA A 421 -48.28 -3.89 13.00
N ASP A 422 -48.95 -4.77 13.74
CA ASP A 422 -49.42 -4.48 15.10
C ASP A 422 -48.29 -4.56 16.15
N LYS A 423 -47.15 -5.18 15.78
CA LYS A 423 -45.96 -5.32 16.62
C LYS A 423 -44.69 -5.21 15.79
N ILE A 424 -43.60 -4.82 16.45
CA ILE A 424 -42.31 -4.49 15.81
C ILE A 424 -41.65 -5.67 15.08
N ASP A 425 -41.85 -6.89 15.55
CA ASP A 425 -41.30 -8.12 14.98
C ASP A 425 -42.25 -8.79 13.96
N GLY A 426 -43.24 -8.05 13.46
CA GLY A 426 -44.11 -8.47 12.36
C GLY A 426 -45.23 -9.46 12.74
N PRO A 427 -45.81 -10.20 11.78
CA PRO A 427 -45.58 -10.09 10.35
C PRO A 427 -46.08 -8.74 9.82
N TYR A 428 -45.37 -8.20 8.84
CA TYR A 428 -45.77 -6.95 8.20
C TYR A 428 -46.67 -7.23 7.00
N GLN A 429 -47.78 -6.51 6.92
CA GLN A 429 -48.64 -6.49 5.75
C GLN A 429 -48.18 -5.39 4.78
N VAL A 430 -47.76 -5.79 3.58
CA VAL A 430 -47.33 -4.87 2.54
C VAL A 430 -48.53 -4.21 1.86
N LEU A 431 -48.59 -2.87 1.94
CA LEU A 431 -49.61 -2.04 1.30
C LEU A 431 -49.22 -1.73 -0.16
N PRO A 432 -50.15 -1.27 -1.01
CA PRO A 432 -49.82 -0.84 -2.36
C PRO A 432 -48.74 0.27 -2.38
N PRO A 433 -47.78 0.25 -3.32
CA PRO A 433 -46.73 1.27 -3.41
C PRO A 433 -47.32 2.67 -3.59
N ALA A 434 -46.73 3.66 -2.91
CA ALA A 434 -46.93 5.05 -3.26
C ALA A 434 -46.09 5.35 -4.52
N ILE A 435 -46.75 5.34 -5.67
CA ILE A 435 -46.12 5.62 -6.97
C ILE A 435 -46.38 7.09 -7.32
N TYR A 436 -45.33 7.82 -7.72
CA TYR A 436 -45.51 9.12 -8.36
C TYR A 436 -46.06 8.88 -9.78
N PRO A 437 -47.26 9.37 -10.13
CA PRO A 437 -47.73 9.31 -11.52
C PRO A 437 -46.81 10.21 -12.35
N VAL A 438 -46.00 9.61 -13.24
CA VAL A 438 -45.22 10.36 -14.24
C VAL A 438 -46.11 10.68 -15.42
#